data_AF-A0A699YY47-F1
#
_entry.id   AF-A0A699YY47-F1
#
_cell.length_a   1.000
_cell.length_b   1.000
_cell.length_c   1.000
_cell.angle_alpha   90.00
_cell.angle_beta   90.00
_cell.angle_gamma   90.00
#
_symmetry.space_group_name_H-M   'P 1'
#
loop_
_entity.id
_entity.type
_entity.pdbx_description
1 polymer ?
#
loop_
_entity_poly.entity_id
_entity_poly.type
_entity_poly.pdbx_seq_one_letter_code
_entity_poly.pdbx_strand_id
1 'polypeptide(L)'
;MVLIHIKRSDQEQFLFETTLEGEELSKYGPAKPLDKQGIDEYAEVPVDKGKHYCMDPTGRRTGNACDPEVAKVLLRTLDEASATASKVQAEKKIPLTRALLMEAVDNVRGAVMICYPMGLPEWDLVRMLLEDREEDVGASYGHERLDADSATLWFAAKQMAPDKPLSEYLGRHEKTKAVLKLQKKGAGAPGREPPVDQETQKAMMAWYYKKQEEQKKLAEDDDDTYTSAAWASNKSLKTKFAGISAVRLP
;
A
#
# COMPACT_ATOMS: atom_id res chain seq x y z
N MET A 1 21.01 -17.00 -13.63
CA MET A 1 20.78 -15.84 -12.74
C MET A 1 19.48 -16.08 -11.98
N VAL A 2 19.56 -16.33 -10.68
CA VAL A 2 18.37 -16.54 -9.84
C VAL A 2 17.86 -15.18 -9.36
N LEU A 3 16.57 -14.92 -9.52
CA LEU A 3 15.93 -13.71 -9.02
C LEU A 3 15.22 -14.05 -7.72
N ILE A 4 15.67 -13.42 -6.63
CA ILE A 4 15.14 -13.63 -5.29
C ILE A 4 14.40 -12.37 -4.88
N HIS A 5 13.12 -12.53 -4.55
CA HIS A 5 12.32 -11.48 -3.95
C HIS A 5 12.10 -11.84 -2.48
N ILE A 6 12.63 -11.04 -1.56
CA ILE A 6 12.44 -11.22 -0.13
C ILE A 6 11.28 -10.34 0.29
N LYS A 7 10.23 -10.94 0.83
CA LYS A 7 9.01 -10.26 1.26
C LYS A 7 8.67 -10.70 2.67
N ARG A 8 8.35 -9.75 3.55
CA ARG A 8 7.79 -10.07 4.87
C ARG A 8 6.29 -9.81 4.92
N SER A 9 5.87 -8.65 4.41
CA SER A 9 4.47 -8.26 4.21
C SER A 9 4.32 -7.60 2.84
N ASP A 10 3.08 -7.31 2.43
CA ASP A 10 2.74 -6.64 1.17
C ASP A 10 3.02 -5.13 1.21
N GLN A 11 3.34 -4.60 2.40
CA GLN A 11 3.66 -3.19 2.63
C GLN A 11 5.16 -3.05 2.93
N GLU A 12 5.87 -2.24 2.13
CA GLU A 12 7.31 -2.01 2.27
C GLU A 12 7.59 -1.05 3.46
N GLN A 13 7.57 -1.57 4.69
CA GLN A 13 7.44 -0.79 5.94
C GLN A 13 8.43 0.39 6.13
N PHE A 14 9.74 0.19 6.00
CA PHE A 14 10.72 1.25 6.29
C PHE A 14 10.75 2.40 5.26
N LEU A 15 10.77 2.06 3.96
CA LEU A 15 10.73 3.08 2.92
C LEU A 15 9.37 3.75 2.86
N PHE A 16 8.29 3.02 3.14
CA PHE A 16 6.96 3.60 3.27
C PHE A 16 6.88 4.64 4.39
N GLU A 17 7.41 4.35 5.58
CA GLU A 17 7.42 5.31 6.70
C GLU A 17 8.25 6.55 6.38
N THR A 18 9.46 6.38 5.85
CA THR A 18 10.31 7.50 5.45
C THR A 18 9.66 8.33 4.34
N THR A 19 8.95 7.70 3.40
CA THR A 19 8.21 8.41 2.35
C THR A 19 6.99 9.13 2.89
N LEU A 20 6.23 8.52 3.80
CA LEU A 20 5.01 9.10 4.35
C LEU A 20 5.33 10.28 5.28
N GLU A 21 6.27 10.10 6.20
CA GLU A 21 6.75 11.17 7.07
C GLU A 21 7.51 12.24 6.28
N GLY A 22 8.22 11.86 5.21
CA GLY A 22 8.87 12.80 4.29
C GLY A 22 7.87 13.63 3.46
N GLU A 23 6.75 13.03 3.04
CA GLU A 23 5.66 13.73 2.39
C GLU A 23 4.99 14.73 3.34
N GLU A 24 4.71 14.32 4.57
CA GLU A 24 4.16 15.22 5.58
C GLU A 24 5.13 16.35 5.92
N LEU A 25 6.44 16.06 5.98
CA LEU A 25 7.49 17.07 6.15
C LEU A 25 7.47 18.08 5.00
N SER A 26 7.30 17.62 3.76
CA SER A 26 7.24 18.51 2.60
C SER A 26 6.03 19.48 2.65
N LYS A 27 4.91 19.04 3.21
CA LYS A 27 3.63 19.78 3.23
C LYS A 27 3.45 20.64 4.48
N TYR A 28 3.87 20.16 5.64
CA TYR A 28 3.58 20.74 6.95
C TYR A 28 4.84 21.09 7.75
N GLY A 29 6.03 20.76 7.24
CA GLY A 29 7.28 21.10 7.87
C GLY A 29 7.62 20.30 9.13
N PRO A 30 8.60 20.79 9.92
CA PRO A 30 9.17 20.02 11.02
C PRO A 30 8.15 19.70 12.12
N ALA A 31 8.39 18.61 12.85
CA ALA A 31 7.55 18.15 13.96
C ALA A 31 7.60 19.10 15.17
N LYS A 32 6.44 19.27 15.83
CA LYS A 32 6.35 19.95 17.13
C LYS A 32 6.80 19.01 18.25
N PRO A 33 7.35 19.55 19.36
CA PRO A 33 7.55 18.78 20.58
C PRO A 33 6.24 18.15 21.05
N LEU A 34 6.30 16.94 21.61
CA LEU A 34 5.13 16.19 22.13
C LEU A 34 4.22 17.05 23.02
N ASP A 35 4.80 17.85 23.92
CA ASP A 35 4.07 18.72 24.86
C ASP A 35 3.32 19.88 24.18
N LYS A 36 3.65 20.20 22.93
CA LYS A 36 3.10 21.32 22.15
C LYS A 36 2.33 20.86 20.91
N GLN A 37 2.08 19.56 20.77
CA GLN A 37 1.25 19.05 19.69
C GLN A 37 -0.21 19.48 19.91
N GLY A 38 -0.86 19.88 18.83
CA GLY A 38 -2.20 20.46 18.86
C GLY A 38 -2.49 21.27 17.61
N ILE A 39 -3.77 21.37 17.28
CA ILE A 39 -4.24 22.15 16.14
C ILE A 39 -3.96 23.64 16.43
N ASP A 40 -3.28 24.30 15.49
CA ASP A 40 -2.80 25.68 15.66
C ASP A 40 -3.92 26.70 15.92
N GLU A 41 -5.14 26.41 15.49
CA GLU A 41 -6.33 27.24 15.74
C GLU A 41 -6.70 27.32 17.22
N TYR A 42 -6.42 26.26 17.99
CA TYR A 42 -6.75 26.18 19.42
C TYR A 42 -5.53 26.41 20.32
N ALA A 43 -4.39 26.83 19.74
CA ALA A 43 -3.17 27.02 20.50
C ALA A 43 -3.27 28.27 21.40
N GLU A 44 -2.97 28.10 22.69
CA GLU A 44 -2.90 29.21 23.65
C GLU A 44 -1.70 30.14 23.37
N VAL A 45 -0.64 29.60 22.75
CA VAL A 45 0.57 30.34 22.39
C VAL A 45 0.51 30.69 20.89
N PRO A 46 0.78 31.95 20.51
CA PRO A 46 0.86 32.34 19.11
C PRO A 46 1.89 31.51 18.34
N VAL A 47 1.45 30.88 17.26
CA VAL A 47 2.30 30.07 16.37
C VAL A 47 3.05 30.98 15.41
N ASP A 48 4.36 30.79 15.30
CA ASP A 48 5.19 31.52 14.33
C ASP A 48 4.92 30.99 12.92
N LYS A 49 4.22 31.80 12.12
CA LYS A 49 3.79 31.44 10.75
C LYS A 49 4.81 31.98 9.75
N GLY A 50 5.61 31.07 9.21
CA GLY A 50 6.58 31.36 8.16
C GLY A 50 5.94 31.69 6.81
N LYS A 51 6.80 31.99 5.83
CA LYS A 51 6.40 32.40 4.47
C LYS A 51 5.52 31.37 3.73
N HIS A 52 5.75 30.09 3.98
CA HIS A 52 5.05 28.97 3.34
C HIS A 52 4.22 28.16 4.34
N TYR A 53 3.60 28.83 5.31
CA TYR A 53 2.80 28.17 6.33
C TYR A 53 1.57 27.45 5.75
N CYS A 54 1.43 26.16 6.09
CA CYS A 54 0.27 25.32 5.84
C CYS A 54 -0.09 24.58 7.13
N MET A 55 -1.27 24.84 7.70
CA MET A 55 -1.68 24.22 8.95
C MET A 55 -1.78 22.69 8.82
N ASP A 56 -1.16 21.98 9.75
CA ASP A 56 -1.26 20.52 9.83
C ASP A 56 -2.63 20.11 10.43
N PRO A 57 -3.46 19.33 9.71
CA PRO A 57 -4.73 18.83 10.23
C PRO A 57 -4.57 17.96 11.49
N THR A 58 -3.42 17.29 11.64
CA THR A 58 -3.15 16.42 12.80
C THR A 58 -2.56 17.18 13.99
N GLY A 59 -2.10 18.42 13.77
CA GLY A 59 -1.46 19.24 14.80
C GLY A 59 -0.10 18.71 15.29
N ARG A 60 0.49 17.72 14.62
CA ARG A 60 1.78 17.12 14.99
C ARG A 60 2.97 17.95 14.49
N ARG A 61 2.81 18.63 13.36
CA ARG A 61 3.85 19.43 12.70
C ARG A 61 3.60 20.93 12.88
N THR A 62 4.66 21.72 12.67
CA THR A 62 4.70 23.18 12.87
C THR A 62 3.88 23.96 11.84
N GLY A 63 3.57 23.34 10.70
CA GLY A 63 2.95 23.97 9.55
C GLY A 63 3.92 24.78 8.69
N ASN A 64 5.18 24.96 9.10
CA ASN A 64 6.17 25.75 8.37
C ASN A 64 6.87 24.91 7.29
N ALA A 65 6.19 24.75 6.16
CA ALA A 65 6.72 24.04 5.00
C ALA A 65 7.92 24.77 4.37
N CYS A 66 8.74 24.01 3.65
CA CYS A 66 9.81 24.57 2.83
C CYS A 66 9.26 25.21 1.54
N ASP A 67 10.13 25.85 0.75
CA ASP A 67 9.72 26.43 -0.53
C ASP A 67 9.12 25.34 -1.45
N PRO A 68 7.98 25.59 -2.12
CA PRO A 68 7.32 24.60 -2.98
C PRO A 68 8.21 24.01 -4.09
N GLU A 69 9.18 24.76 -4.63
CA GLU A 69 10.14 24.24 -5.61
C GLU A 69 11.08 23.22 -4.97
N VAL A 70 11.51 23.47 -3.74
CA VAL A 70 12.39 22.58 -2.98
C VAL A 70 11.62 21.35 -2.47
N ALA A 71 10.36 21.53 -2.06
CA ALA A 71 9.48 20.44 -1.67
C ALA A 71 9.30 19.41 -2.79
N LYS A 72 9.18 19.85 -4.05
CA LYS A 72 9.12 18.95 -5.21
C LYS A 72 10.38 18.10 -5.35
N VAL A 73 11.55 18.65 -5.04
CA VAL A 73 12.81 17.90 -5.07
C VAL A 73 12.79 16.80 -4.02
N LEU A 74 12.34 17.11 -2.80
CA LEU A 74 12.19 16.12 -1.72
C LEU A 74 11.22 15.00 -2.12
N LEU A 75 10.02 15.36 -2.61
CA LEU A 75 9.03 14.38 -3.07
C LEU A 75 9.58 13.47 -4.16
N ARG A 76 10.27 14.04 -5.16
CA ARG A 76 10.91 13.25 -6.21
C ARG A 76 11.96 12.29 -5.65
N THR A 77 12.79 12.72 -4.71
CA THR A 77 13.80 11.85 -4.11
C THR A 77 13.18 10.72 -3.27
N LEU A 78 12.05 10.96 -2.62
CA LEU A 78 11.28 9.94 -1.90
C LEU A 78 10.67 8.92 -2.87
N ASP A 79 10.11 9.37 -4.00
CA ASP A 79 9.60 8.50 -5.06
C ASP A 79 10.72 7.64 -5.67
N GLU A 80 11.90 8.21 -5.91
CA GLU A 80 13.08 7.49 -6.40
C GLU A 80 13.58 6.45 -5.39
N ALA A 81 13.58 6.78 -4.09
CA ALA A 81 13.97 5.87 -3.02
C ALA A 81 12.99 4.68 -2.91
N SER A 82 11.67 4.94 -2.95
CA SER A 82 10.66 3.85 -2.94
C SER A 82 10.74 2.99 -4.21
N ALA A 83 10.95 3.60 -5.37
CA ALA A 83 11.15 2.88 -6.63
C ALA A 83 12.41 1.99 -6.62
N THR A 84 13.40 2.30 -5.77
CA THR A 84 14.62 1.51 -5.62
C THR A 84 14.38 0.18 -4.89
N ALA A 85 13.46 0.12 -3.93
CA ALA A 85 13.12 -1.14 -3.24
C ALA A 85 11.91 -1.88 -3.83
N SER A 86 11.17 -1.23 -4.72
CA SER A 86 9.96 -1.80 -5.32
C SER A 86 10.18 -3.16 -6.00
N LYS A 87 9.17 -4.03 -5.90
CA LYS A 87 9.05 -5.30 -6.65
C LYS A 87 9.32 -5.18 -8.16
N VAL A 88 9.09 -4.00 -8.75
CA VAL A 88 9.35 -3.71 -10.17
C VAL A 88 10.83 -3.89 -10.53
N GLN A 89 11.75 -3.66 -9.58
CA GLN A 89 13.19 -3.85 -9.81
C GLN A 89 13.54 -5.32 -10.07
N ALA A 90 12.84 -6.24 -9.41
CA ALA A 90 13.00 -7.68 -9.65
C ALA A 90 12.57 -8.09 -11.06
N GLU A 91 11.56 -7.42 -11.64
CA GLU A 91 11.15 -7.62 -13.03
C GLU A 91 12.19 -7.10 -14.02
N LYS A 92 12.78 -5.93 -13.71
CA LYS A 92 13.87 -5.32 -14.48
C LYS A 92 15.21 -6.05 -14.33
N LYS A 93 15.30 -7.06 -13.47
CA LYS A 93 16.52 -7.83 -13.14
C LYS A 93 17.63 -6.97 -12.54
N ILE A 94 17.26 -5.89 -11.86
CA ILE A 94 18.20 -5.04 -11.14
C ILE A 94 18.33 -5.59 -9.71
N PRO A 95 19.52 -6.03 -9.29
CA PRO A 95 19.71 -6.56 -7.94
C PRO A 95 19.66 -5.41 -6.92
N LEU A 96 18.92 -5.62 -5.83
CA LEU A 96 18.97 -4.71 -4.69
C LEU A 96 20.25 -4.99 -3.89
N THR A 97 21.09 -3.97 -3.73
CA THR A 97 22.36 -4.08 -2.99
C THR A 97 22.37 -3.10 -1.83
N ARG A 98 23.15 -3.39 -0.79
CA ARG A 98 23.35 -2.48 0.34
C ARG A 98 23.84 -1.10 -0.12
N ALA A 99 24.71 -1.05 -1.13
CA ALA A 99 25.23 0.20 -1.67
C ALA A 99 24.12 1.07 -2.25
N LEU A 100 23.23 0.48 -3.07
CA LEU A 100 22.08 1.20 -3.64
C LEU A 100 21.11 1.71 -2.58
N LEU A 101 20.87 0.92 -1.52
CA LEU A 101 20.02 1.35 -0.40
C LEU A 101 20.65 2.51 0.38
N MET A 102 21.96 2.45 0.67
CA MET A 102 22.65 3.54 1.35
C MET A 102 22.67 4.81 0.49
N GLU A 103 22.89 4.70 -0.82
CA GLU A 103 22.82 5.84 -1.75
C GLU A 103 21.42 6.47 -1.77
N ALA A 104 20.35 5.67 -1.79
CA ALA A 104 18.99 6.19 -1.70
C ALA A 104 18.74 6.94 -0.38
N VAL A 105 19.21 6.40 0.75
CA VAL A 105 19.11 7.06 2.06
C VAL A 105 19.91 8.37 2.09
N ASP A 106 21.13 8.37 1.53
CA ASP A 106 21.98 9.56 1.45
C ASP A 106 21.36 10.66 0.58
N ASN A 107 20.71 10.29 -0.53
CA ASN A 107 19.97 11.21 -1.38
C ASN A 107 18.79 11.85 -0.64
N VAL A 108 18.02 11.06 0.12
CA VAL A 108 16.93 11.59 0.97
C VAL A 108 17.49 12.52 2.04
N ARG A 109 18.61 12.16 2.69
CA ARG A 109 19.28 13.03 3.67
C ARG A 109 19.71 14.36 3.05
N GLY A 110 20.29 14.31 1.84
CA GLY A 110 20.64 15.50 1.07
C GLY A 110 19.44 16.38 0.76
N ALA A 111 18.33 15.80 0.32
CA ALA A 111 17.10 16.52 0.02
C ALA A 111 16.51 17.20 1.28
N VAL A 112 16.48 16.51 2.42
CA VAL A 112 16.05 17.09 3.70
C VAL A 112 16.95 18.25 4.12
N MET A 113 18.26 18.14 3.93
CA MET A 113 19.21 19.22 4.23
C MET A 113 19.01 20.46 3.35
N ILE A 114 18.56 20.28 2.09
CA ILE A 114 18.21 21.41 1.21
C ILE A 114 16.91 22.07 1.69
N CYS A 115 15.90 21.30 2.09
CA CYS A 115 14.65 21.83 2.64
C CYS A 115 14.87 22.57 3.97
N TYR A 116 15.72 22.03 4.84
CA TYR A 116 15.96 22.52 6.20
C TYR A 116 17.47 22.58 6.50
N PRO A 117 18.18 23.63 6.06
CA PRO A 117 19.63 23.75 6.23
C PRO A 117 20.09 23.82 7.70
N MET A 118 19.21 24.27 8.59
CA MET A 118 19.47 24.32 10.04
C MET A 118 19.26 22.96 10.74
N GLY A 119 18.91 21.92 9.97
CA GLY A 119 18.57 20.61 10.47
C GLY A 119 17.12 20.52 10.95
N LEU A 120 16.67 19.27 11.15
CA LEU A 120 15.40 18.97 11.77
C LEU A 120 15.54 18.86 13.30
N PRO A 121 14.48 19.10 14.08
CA PRO A 121 14.48 18.85 15.51
C PRO A 121 14.83 17.41 15.87
N GLU A 122 15.38 17.18 17.05
CA GLU A 122 15.80 15.83 17.49
C GLU A 122 14.63 14.85 17.66
N TRP A 123 13.45 15.37 17.99
CA TRP A 123 12.20 14.60 18.12
C TRP A 123 11.45 14.44 16.80
N ASP A 124 11.99 14.91 15.67
CA ASP A 124 11.37 14.74 14.36
C ASP A 124 11.58 13.31 13.85
N LEU A 125 10.49 12.64 13.48
CA LEU A 125 10.51 11.28 12.97
C LEU A 125 11.45 11.12 11.78
N VAL A 126 11.44 12.06 10.84
CA VAL A 126 12.29 11.98 9.64
C VAL A 126 13.77 12.01 10.02
N ARG A 127 14.14 12.80 11.03
CA ARG A 127 15.52 12.84 11.53
C ARG A 127 15.89 11.54 12.23
N MET A 128 15.02 11.04 13.12
CA MET A 128 15.27 9.81 13.86
C MET A 128 15.43 8.60 12.92
N LEU A 129 14.60 8.50 11.87
CA LEU A 129 14.72 7.49 10.82
C LEU A 129 16.04 7.60 10.06
N LEU A 130 16.45 8.82 9.66
CA LEU A 130 17.69 9.04 8.89
C LEU A 130 18.99 8.82 9.69
N GLU A 131 18.91 8.89 11.02
CA GLU A 131 20.02 8.69 11.95
C GLU A 131 19.99 7.31 12.65
N ASP A 132 19.10 6.40 12.25
CA ASP A 132 18.92 5.06 12.84
C ASP A 132 18.65 5.12 14.37
N ARG A 133 17.96 6.17 14.82
CA ARG A 133 17.52 6.40 16.22
C ARG A 133 16.05 6.02 16.43
N GLU A 134 15.62 4.97 15.76
CA GLU A 134 14.22 4.52 15.76
C GLU A 134 13.77 3.90 17.10
N GLU A 135 14.73 3.41 17.89
CA GLU A 135 14.47 2.81 19.21
C GLU A 135 13.85 3.81 20.20
N ASP A 136 14.17 5.09 20.03
CA ASP A 136 13.70 6.19 20.88
C ASP A 136 12.25 6.61 20.56
N VAL A 137 11.72 6.19 19.41
CA VAL A 137 10.45 6.69 18.87
C VAL A 137 9.24 5.99 19.47
N GLY A 138 9.43 4.84 20.13
CA GLY A 138 8.31 4.02 20.61
C GLY A 138 7.32 3.65 19.48
N ALA A 139 7.74 3.78 18.22
CA ALA A 139 6.92 3.54 17.06
C ALA A 139 6.51 2.06 17.06
N SER A 140 5.24 1.81 16.72
CA SER A 140 4.62 0.48 16.62
C SER A 140 5.41 -0.54 15.80
N TYR A 141 6.40 -0.09 15.04
CA TYR A 141 7.20 -0.85 14.08
C TYR A 141 8.59 -1.28 14.60
N GLY A 142 9.03 -0.81 15.77
CA GLY A 142 10.27 -1.31 16.39
C GLY A 142 10.26 -2.84 16.63
N HIS A 143 9.07 -3.41 16.79
CA HIS A 143 8.85 -4.86 16.87
C HIS A 143 9.05 -5.61 15.54
N GLU A 144 9.18 -4.90 14.42
CA GLU A 144 9.39 -5.46 13.10
C GLU A 144 10.85 -5.39 12.63
N ARG A 145 11.78 -4.84 13.41
CA ARG A 145 13.20 -5.03 13.12
C ARG A 145 13.55 -6.52 13.27
N LEU A 146 14.14 -7.09 12.23
CA LEU A 146 14.69 -8.43 12.24
C LEU A 146 16.20 -8.30 12.09
N ASP A 147 16.90 -8.55 13.19
CA ASP A 147 18.34 -8.66 13.13
C ASP A 147 18.74 -9.93 12.36
N ALA A 148 19.89 -9.89 11.67
CA ALA A 148 20.38 -10.97 10.84
C ALA A 148 20.45 -12.31 11.59
N ASP A 149 20.77 -12.29 12.89
CA ASP A 149 20.88 -13.50 13.73
C ASP A 149 19.52 -14.02 14.22
N SER A 150 18.52 -13.14 14.27
CA SER A 150 17.14 -13.43 14.71
C SER A 150 16.19 -13.73 13.55
N ALA A 151 16.64 -13.51 12.31
CA ALA A 151 15.86 -13.69 11.09
C ALA A 151 16.01 -15.10 10.52
N THR A 152 14.91 -15.64 10.00
CA THR A 152 14.92 -16.90 9.23
C THR A 152 14.25 -16.70 7.88
N LEU A 153 14.87 -17.24 6.83
CA LEU A 153 14.33 -17.24 5.48
C LEU A 153 13.51 -18.51 5.24
N TRP A 154 12.41 -18.38 4.51
CA TRP A 154 11.51 -19.47 4.19
C TRP A 154 11.21 -19.49 2.70
N PHE A 155 11.34 -20.67 2.10
CA PHE A 155 10.95 -20.92 0.71
C PHE A 155 9.97 -22.08 0.67
N ALA A 156 8.79 -21.89 0.06
CA ALA A 156 7.77 -22.94 -0.09
C ALA A 156 7.48 -23.71 1.22
N ALA A 157 7.27 -22.99 2.33
CA ALA A 157 7.04 -23.53 3.68
C ALA A 157 8.20 -24.36 4.28
N LYS A 158 9.39 -24.31 3.69
CA LYS A 158 10.62 -24.89 4.24
C LYS A 158 11.56 -23.79 4.73
N GLN A 159 12.04 -23.93 5.96
CA GLN A 159 13.04 -23.03 6.52
C GLN A 159 14.38 -23.23 5.82
N MET A 160 15.01 -22.12 5.45
CA MET A 160 16.34 -22.08 4.85
C MET A 160 17.38 -21.88 5.94
N ALA A 161 18.38 -22.75 5.95
CA ALA A 161 19.50 -22.66 6.87
C ALA A 161 20.60 -21.79 6.22
N PRO A 162 21.22 -20.86 6.96
CA PRO A 162 22.18 -19.89 6.41
C PRO A 162 23.47 -20.54 5.91
N ASP A 163 23.81 -21.72 6.42
CA ASP A 163 24.96 -22.55 6.06
C ASP A 163 24.78 -23.34 4.76
N LYS A 164 23.56 -23.41 4.23
CA LYS A 164 23.24 -24.22 3.05
C LYS A 164 23.16 -23.38 1.77
N PRO A 165 23.68 -23.88 0.64
CA PRO A 165 23.61 -23.17 -0.62
C PRO A 165 22.17 -23.09 -1.13
N LEU A 166 21.83 -21.97 -1.77
CA LEU A 166 20.52 -21.73 -2.39
C LEU A 166 20.11 -22.83 -3.38
N SER A 167 21.09 -23.50 -4.02
CA SER A 167 20.86 -24.60 -4.96
C SER A 167 20.17 -25.82 -4.32
N GLU A 168 20.28 -26.02 -3.01
CA GLU A 168 19.58 -27.11 -2.31
C GLU A 168 18.07 -26.84 -2.21
N TYR A 169 17.67 -25.57 -2.21
CA TYR A 169 16.27 -25.16 -2.09
C TYR A 169 15.62 -24.85 -3.43
N LEU A 170 16.34 -24.17 -4.32
CA LEU A 170 15.84 -23.70 -5.62
C LEU A 170 16.19 -24.64 -6.78
N GLY A 171 17.03 -25.65 -6.52
CA GLY A 171 17.57 -26.55 -7.54
C GLY A 171 18.71 -25.92 -8.36
N ARG A 172 19.13 -26.61 -9.42
CA ARG A 172 20.23 -26.19 -10.32
C ARG A 172 19.76 -25.35 -11.52
N HIS A 173 18.52 -24.86 -11.51
CA HIS A 173 17.96 -24.13 -12.65
C HIS A 173 18.37 -22.65 -12.63
N GLU A 174 18.87 -22.17 -13.77
CA GLU A 174 19.41 -20.81 -13.89
C GLU A 174 18.38 -19.71 -14.16
N LYS A 175 17.10 -20.06 -14.32
CA LYS A 175 15.98 -19.15 -14.64
C LYS A 175 14.82 -19.25 -13.65
N THR A 176 15.14 -19.41 -12.37
CA THR A 176 14.13 -19.51 -11.31
C THR A 176 13.85 -18.13 -10.71
N LYS A 177 12.57 -17.78 -10.62
CA LYS A 177 12.08 -16.68 -9.78
C LYS A 177 11.54 -17.30 -8.49
N ALA A 178 12.05 -16.84 -7.35
CA ALA A 178 11.65 -17.35 -6.04
C ALA A 178 11.21 -16.20 -5.15
N VAL A 179 10.09 -16.41 -4.45
CA VAL A 179 9.64 -15.52 -3.38
C VAL A 179 10.03 -16.16 -2.06
N LEU A 180 10.89 -15.47 -1.30
CA LEU A 180 11.31 -15.87 0.02
C LEU A 180 10.57 -15.04 1.06
N LYS A 181 10.16 -15.70 2.14
CA LYS A 181 9.53 -15.04 3.28
C LYS A 181 10.51 -14.89 4.44
N LEU A 182 10.50 -13.73 5.07
CA LEU A 182 11.33 -13.44 6.25
C LEU A 182 10.49 -13.55 7.52
N GLN A 183 10.98 -14.26 8.54
CA GLN A 183 10.24 -14.52 9.78
C GLN A 183 11.16 -14.54 11.01
N LYS A 184 10.66 -14.14 12.18
CA LYS A 184 11.36 -14.28 13.47
C LYS A 184 11.70 -15.74 13.75
N LYS A 185 12.92 -15.98 14.25
CA LYS A 185 13.34 -17.31 14.72
C LYS A 185 12.38 -17.81 15.79
N GLY A 186 11.81 -19.00 15.57
CA GLY A 186 10.84 -19.62 16.49
C GLY A 186 9.37 -19.30 16.21
N ALA A 187 9.04 -18.36 15.31
CA ALA A 187 7.64 -18.01 14.98
C ALA A 187 6.97 -18.98 13.97
N GLY A 188 7.59 -20.14 13.71
CA GLY A 188 7.05 -21.18 12.83
C GLY A 188 7.05 -20.82 11.34
N ALA A 189 6.41 -21.69 10.53
CA ALA A 189 6.30 -21.46 9.10
C ALA A 189 5.40 -20.25 8.81
N PRO A 190 5.81 -19.34 7.91
CA PRO A 190 4.99 -18.18 7.57
C PRO A 190 3.70 -18.63 6.90
N GLY A 191 2.61 -17.91 7.22
CA GLY A 191 1.29 -18.17 6.66
C GLY A 191 1.29 -18.16 5.14
N ARG A 192 0.49 -19.05 4.54
CA ARG A 192 0.27 -19.04 3.09
C ARG A 192 -0.55 -17.81 2.72
N GLU A 193 -0.08 -17.05 1.74
CA GLU A 193 -0.84 -15.90 1.24
C GLU A 193 -2.11 -16.39 0.53
N PRO A 194 -3.23 -15.64 0.67
CA PRO A 194 -4.40 -15.89 -0.14
C PRO A 194 -4.00 -15.83 -1.62
N PRO A 195 -4.42 -16.80 -2.44
CA PRO A 195 -4.07 -16.81 -3.86
C PRO A 195 -4.69 -15.66 -4.66
N VAL A 196 -5.62 -14.91 -4.06
CA VAL A 196 -6.36 -13.82 -4.68
C VAL A 196 -6.32 -12.62 -3.73
N ASP A 197 -6.01 -11.45 -4.29
CA ASP A 197 -6.03 -10.17 -3.57
C ASP A 197 -7.45 -9.85 -3.06
N GLN A 198 -7.59 -9.10 -1.96
CA GLN A 198 -8.89 -8.83 -1.33
C GLN A 198 -9.87 -8.13 -2.28
N GLU A 199 -9.37 -7.19 -3.08
CA GLU A 199 -10.19 -6.46 -4.05
C GLU A 199 -10.66 -7.38 -5.18
N THR A 200 -9.78 -8.26 -5.65
CA THR A 200 -10.12 -9.27 -6.66
C THR A 200 -11.08 -10.31 -6.10
N GLN A 201 -10.93 -10.70 -4.83
CA GLN A 201 -11.84 -11.62 -4.13
C GLN A 201 -13.24 -10.99 -3.99
N LYS A 202 -13.32 -9.71 -3.65
CA LYS A 202 -14.59 -8.96 -3.59
C LYS A 202 -15.25 -8.84 -4.96
N ALA A 203 -14.48 -8.54 -6.00
CA ALA A 203 -14.97 -8.48 -7.38
C ALA A 203 -15.47 -9.86 -7.85
N MET A 204 -14.75 -10.92 -7.51
CA MET A 204 -15.12 -12.30 -7.81
C MET A 204 -16.42 -12.70 -7.08
N MET A 205 -16.55 -12.38 -5.79
CA MET A 205 -17.79 -12.62 -5.03
C MET A 205 -18.98 -11.84 -5.63
N ALA A 206 -18.78 -10.58 -5.99
CA ALA A 206 -19.81 -9.76 -6.64
C ALA A 206 -20.23 -10.33 -8.00
N TRP A 207 -19.28 -10.83 -8.80
CA TRP A 207 -19.55 -11.48 -10.07
C TRP A 207 -20.33 -12.78 -9.90
N TYR A 208 -19.94 -13.63 -8.95
CA TYR A 208 -20.66 -14.88 -8.64
C TYR A 208 -22.08 -14.63 -8.13
N TYR A 209 -22.26 -13.61 -7.28
CA TYR A 209 -23.58 -13.22 -6.80
C TYR A 209 -24.49 -12.75 -7.94
N LYS A 210 -23.98 -11.86 -8.80
CA LYS A 210 -24.71 -11.40 -9.99
C LYS A 210 -25.06 -12.57 -10.93
N LYS A 211 -24.13 -13.51 -11.13
CA LYS A 211 -24.39 -14.70 -11.95
C LYS A 211 -25.43 -15.63 -11.32
N GLN A 212 -25.44 -15.79 -10.00
CA GLN A 212 -26.50 -16.52 -9.31
C GLN A 212 -27.85 -15.85 -9.46
N GLU A 213 -27.93 -14.51 -9.32
CA GLU A 213 -29.17 -13.78 -9.54
C GLU A 213 -29.66 -13.89 -10.99
N GLU A 214 -28.75 -13.77 -11.97
CA GLU A 214 -29.07 -13.97 -13.39
C GLU A 214 -29.59 -15.38 -13.66
N GLN A 215 -28.93 -16.42 -13.10
CA GLN A 215 -29.37 -17.81 -13.25
C GLN A 215 -30.71 -18.07 -12.55
N LYS A 216 -30.91 -17.50 -11.35
CA LYS A 216 -32.17 -17.62 -10.62
C LYS A 216 -33.30 -16.95 -11.39
N LYS A 217 -33.06 -15.74 -11.92
CA LYS A 217 -34.01 -15.03 -12.75
C LYS A 217 -34.32 -15.79 -14.05
N LEU A 218 -33.31 -16.37 -14.70
CA LEU A 218 -33.52 -17.19 -15.90
C LEU A 218 -34.35 -18.44 -15.59
N ALA A 219 -34.10 -19.10 -14.45
CA ALA A 219 -34.89 -20.24 -14.00
C ALA A 219 -36.34 -19.85 -13.63
N GLU A 220 -36.55 -18.64 -13.11
CA GLU A 220 -37.89 -18.09 -12.85
C GLU A 220 -38.62 -17.68 -14.14
N ASP A 221 -37.92 -17.35 -15.23
CA ASP A 221 -38.51 -16.87 -16.49
C ASP A 221 -39.02 -18.01 -17.41
N ASP A 222 -38.64 -19.27 -17.14
CA ASP A 222 -38.98 -20.42 -18.00
C ASP A 222 -40.40 -20.98 -17.79
N ASP A 223 -41.07 -20.76 -16.65
CA ASP A 223 -42.32 -21.48 -16.33
C ASP A 223 -43.65 -20.75 -16.68
N ASP A 224 -43.72 -19.41 -16.70
CA ASP A 224 -45.02 -18.70 -16.85
C ASP A 224 -45.06 -17.58 -17.91
N THR A 225 -43.90 -17.11 -18.40
CA THR A 225 -43.84 -16.00 -19.37
C THR A 225 -44.33 -16.43 -20.76
N TYR A 226 -44.07 -17.68 -21.18
CA TYR A 226 -44.55 -18.23 -22.46
C TYR A 226 -46.08 -18.33 -22.52
N THR A 227 -46.72 -18.76 -21.43
CA THR A 227 -48.16 -19.03 -21.35
C THR A 227 -48.99 -17.74 -21.29
N SER A 228 -48.43 -16.67 -20.75
CA SER A 228 -49.08 -15.36 -20.60
C SER A 228 -48.74 -14.35 -21.71
N ALA A 229 -47.83 -14.70 -22.62
CA ALA A 229 -47.37 -13.78 -23.65
C ALA A 229 -48.47 -13.42 -24.67
N ALA A 230 -48.52 -12.13 -25.04
CA ALA A 230 -49.53 -11.61 -25.97
C ALA A 230 -49.53 -12.28 -27.36
N TRP A 231 -48.41 -12.88 -27.76
CA TRP A 231 -48.26 -13.62 -29.01
C TRP A 231 -48.81 -15.05 -28.94
N ALA A 232 -48.88 -15.67 -27.76
CA ALA A 232 -49.43 -17.01 -27.53
C ALA A 232 -50.97 -17.00 -27.43
N SER A 233 -51.60 -15.82 -27.32
CA SER A 233 -53.05 -15.70 -27.27
C SER A 233 -53.69 -15.92 -28.65
N ASN A 234 -54.45 -17.01 -28.81
CA ASN A 234 -55.22 -17.30 -30.04
C ASN A 234 -56.31 -16.25 -30.35
N LYS A 235 -56.64 -15.41 -29.36
CA LYS A 235 -57.66 -14.36 -29.48
C LYS A 235 -57.06 -12.99 -29.83
N SER A 236 -55.74 -12.87 -29.88
CA SER A 236 -55.03 -11.59 -30.10
C SER A 236 -55.47 -10.87 -31.38
N LEU A 237 -55.64 -11.60 -32.49
CA LEU A 237 -56.15 -11.03 -33.75
C LEU A 237 -57.61 -10.60 -33.65
N LYS A 238 -58.44 -11.40 -32.96
CA LYS A 238 -59.87 -11.09 -32.75
C LYS A 238 -60.03 -9.83 -31.91
N THR A 239 -59.23 -9.67 -30.85
CA THR A 239 -59.22 -8.47 -30.01
C THR A 239 -58.78 -7.22 -30.79
N LYS A 240 -57.77 -7.35 -31.66
CA LYS A 240 -57.33 -6.26 -32.54
C LYS A 240 -58.42 -5.85 -33.56
N PHE A 241 -59.09 -6.81 -34.19
CA PHE A 241 -60.15 -6.53 -35.16
C PHE A 241 -61.47 -6.06 -34.52
N ALA A 242 -61.77 -6.50 -33.30
CA ALA A 242 -62.95 -6.06 -32.56
C ALA A 242 -62.80 -4.65 -31.94
N GLY A 243 -61.63 -4.01 -32.06
CA GLY A 243 -61.38 -2.67 -31.54
C GLY A 243 -61.35 -2.57 -30.01
N ILE A 244 -61.29 -3.69 -29.29
CA ILE A 244 -61.27 -3.73 -27.83
C ILE A 244 -59.82 -3.68 -27.36
N SER A 245 -59.12 -2.57 -27.62
CA SER A 245 -57.96 -2.21 -26.82
C SER A 245 -58.46 -1.73 -25.46
N ALA A 246 -57.97 -2.32 -24.38
CA ALA A 246 -58.38 -2.02 -23.01
C ALA A 246 -58.59 -0.50 -22.80
N VAL A 247 -59.84 -0.09 -22.65
CA VAL A 247 -60.20 1.28 -22.29
C VAL A 247 -59.60 1.52 -20.91
N ARG A 248 -58.58 2.38 -20.83
CA ARG A 248 -58.18 2.99 -19.56
C ARG A 248 -59.29 3.96 -19.18
N LEU A 249 -60.06 3.62 -18.15
CA LEU A 249 -60.91 4.60 -17.48
C LEU A 249 -60.00 5.67 -16.83
N PRO A 250 -60.41 6.95 -16.84
CA PRO A 250 -59.67 8.03 -16.19
C PRO A 250 -59.60 7.84 -14.66
#